data_AF-A0A921E6J1-F1
#
_entry.id   AF-A0A921E6J1-F1
#
_cell.length_a   1.000
_cell.length_b   1.000
_cell.length_c   1.000
_cell.angle_alpha   90.00
_cell.angle_beta   90.00
_cell.angle_gamma   90.00
#
_symmetry.space_group_name_H-M   'P 1'
#
loop_
_entity.id
_entity.type
_entity.pdbx_description
1 polymer ?
#
loop_
_entity_poly.entity_id
_entity_poly.type
_entity_poly.pdbx_seq_one_letter_code
_entity_poly.pdbx_strand_id
1 'polypeptide(L)'
;MFARLARGFARPLRASPFAPAPAGPAAALGPALAAPGRAGSRSGAGLANLQILRGFAAGIVLVHHAATYAQALRGAERPFATLDAMMGLWGVSVFFALSGFLMAGLVTRDRPLVFLAHRVVRIFPTYLAVVALFAALFAALGLSVGGLTPLALSLAPAGPRSYPLNVEWTLVFETSFYVVLFLIAVAGLARRLVPLALGWLALLAAAFLLLPGGTRDATLPPLYLLPLTAACMPFVGGLLLPRLIATGHIRPATGLLALPLAAACLLLDTDMARWLGGIAAVLLVGAAAAGPQIRGRGWAARGALALGDGSYVLYLVHVPVLTLTAWACPAEWSGLAYGATGIAAALAVTALLGPLDLTLYRRLRRRIDAAPLPALRRGLSLYLVLFLACAAWGSTETARNDWQDVRARAALAQLPPDVFTTPSLARTAISGRGLALPPSVQSALEAIEPVSPTEAVVSAFAYDGQAPKRAMRLALFCGGQFVGLDRPRRMRKDLAARPGFEGSGKRRIGYRMRIPAEACSAERAAVAVAIDGDGLMAVLEPPPAL
;
A
#
# COMPACT_ATOMS: atom_id res chain seq x y z
N MET A 1 23.99 39.11 32.70
CA MET A 1 24.24 40.05 31.58
C MET A 1 22.91 40.32 30.88
N PHE A 2 21.85 40.72 31.59
CA PHE A 2 21.49 42.04 32.14
C PHE A 2 21.08 43.09 31.09
N ALA A 3 19.76 43.13 30.86
CA ALA A 3 18.86 44.27 30.64
C ALA A 3 19.46 45.67 30.42
N ARG A 4 19.07 46.30 29.30
CA ARG A 4 18.96 47.75 29.00
C ARG A 4 18.55 47.80 27.51
N LEU A 5 17.38 48.28 27.08
CA LEU A 5 16.86 49.64 27.21
C LEU A 5 15.36 49.64 26.86
N ALA A 6 14.55 50.11 27.82
CA ALA A 6 13.22 50.66 27.60
C ALA A 6 13.08 51.85 28.55
N ARG A 7 12.68 53.02 28.02
CA ARG A 7 12.16 54.27 28.66
C ARG A 7 12.39 55.42 27.67
N GLY A 8 11.53 56.40 27.42
CA GLY A 8 10.16 56.74 27.81
C GLY A 8 9.55 57.53 26.63
N PHE A 9 8.41 58.23 26.66
CA PHE A 9 7.60 58.80 27.73
C PHE A 9 6.17 59.01 27.18
N ALA A 10 5.19 59.02 28.09
CA ALA A 10 3.80 59.45 27.91
C ALA A 10 3.71 60.98 27.63
N ARG A 11 2.65 61.65 27.16
CA ARG A 11 1.18 61.52 27.28
C ARG A 11 0.51 62.58 26.31
N PRO A 12 -0.81 62.92 26.34
CA PRO A 12 -1.69 62.99 25.16
C PRO A 12 -2.20 64.41 24.80
N LEU A 13 -3.11 64.56 23.81
CA LEU A 13 -4.33 65.41 23.85
C LEU A 13 -5.10 65.50 22.49
N ARG A 14 -6.44 65.30 22.59
CA ARG A 14 -7.59 65.95 21.90
C ARG A 14 -7.91 65.80 20.38
N ALA A 15 -9.04 65.10 20.16
CA ALA A 15 -10.30 65.53 19.51
C ALA A 15 -10.36 66.08 18.05
N SER A 16 -10.88 65.23 17.15
CA SER A 16 -12.03 65.40 16.20
C SER A 16 -12.03 66.52 15.13
N PRO A 17 -13.01 66.54 14.19
CA PRO A 17 -13.22 65.70 12.99
C PRO A 17 -13.18 66.56 11.70
N PHE A 18 -13.33 66.00 10.48
CA PHE A 18 -14.01 66.57 9.30
C PHE A 18 -13.60 65.85 7.99
N ALA A 19 -14.60 65.47 7.19
CA ALA A 19 -14.54 65.12 5.75
C ALA A 19 -15.34 66.20 4.97
N PRO A 20 -15.56 66.20 3.63
CA PRO A 20 -14.89 65.59 2.46
C PRO A 20 -14.68 66.54 1.22
N ALA A 21 -13.94 66.08 0.17
CA ALA A 21 -14.01 66.39 -1.30
C ALA A 21 -13.75 67.86 -1.81
N PRO A 22 -13.43 68.17 -3.11
CA PRO A 22 -13.75 67.46 -4.37
C PRO A 22 -12.66 67.47 -5.50
N ALA A 23 -13.10 67.05 -6.70
CA ALA A 23 -12.38 66.63 -7.91
C ALA A 23 -11.86 67.74 -8.87
N GLY A 24 -10.90 67.38 -9.74
CA GLY A 24 -10.44 68.11 -10.93
C GLY A 24 -9.46 67.28 -11.79
N PRO A 25 -9.27 67.57 -13.11
CA PRO A 25 -9.56 66.60 -14.18
C PRO A 25 -8.36 65.96 -14.92
N ALA A 26 -8.72 65.07 -15.84
CA ALA A 26 -7.96 64.07 -16.59
C ALA A 26 -6.97 64.56 -17.66
N ALA A 27 -5.93 63.76 -17.92
CA ALA A 27 -5.39 63.48 -19.27
C ALA A 27 -4.65 62.14 -19.30
N ALA A 28 -4.95 61.31 -20.30
CA ALA A 28 -4.61 59.89 -20.43
C ALA A 28 -3.32 59.64 -21.23
N LEU A 29 -2.70 58.46 -21.04
CA LEU A 29 -2.03 57.64 -22.08
C LEU A 29 -1.50 56.29 -21.51
N GLY A 30 -2.01 55.15 -22.00
CA GLY A 30 -1.29 53.87 -22.08
C GLY A 30 -1.67 52.76 -21.06
N PRO A 31 -1.94 51.51 -21.49
CA PRO A 31 -2.76 50.57 -20.73
C PRO A 31 -1.97 49.84 -19.63
N ALA A 32 -2.50 49.93 -18.40
CA ALA A 32 -2.13 49.07 -17.31
C ALA A 32 -2.44 47.60 -17.66
N LEU A 33 -1.44 46.73 -17.45
CA LEU A 33 -1.58 45.28 -17.44
C LEU A 33 -2.75 44.89 -16.53
N ALA A 34 -3.87 44.52 -17.15
CA ALA A 34 -5.06 44.07 -16.49
C ALA A 34 -4.71 42.84 -15.63
N ALA A 35 -4.89 42.98 -14.32
CA ALA A 35 -4.94 41.85 -13.41
C ALA A 35 -5.96 40.83 -13.93
N PRO A 36 -5.65 39.52 -13.98
CA PRO A 36 -6.64 38.53 -14.39
C PRO A 36 -7.81 38.59 -13.42
N GLY A 37 -8.95 38.99 -13.95
CA GLY A 37 -10.19 39.14 -13.23
C GLY A 37 -10.56 37.85 -12.48
N ARG A 38 -11.19 38.06 -11.33
CA ARG A 38 -11.91 37.06 -10.54
C ARG A 38 -12.71 36.16 -11.47
N ALA A 39 -12.17 34.97 -11.76
CA ALA A 39 -12.91 33.88 -12.37
C ALA A 39 -13.98 33.43 -11.37
N GLY A 40 -15.23 33.82 -11.65
CA GLY A 40 -16.40 33.37 -10.92
C GLY A 40 -16.49 31.85 -10.87
N SER A 41 -16.78 31.34 -9.67
CA SER A 41 -17.62 30.18 -9.38
C SER A 41 -17.61 28.97 -10.35
N ARG A 42 -16.43 28.43 -10.72
CA ARG A 42 -16.32 27.04 -11.22
C ARG A 42 -16.01 26.03 -10.10
N SER A 43 -16.46 26.30 -8.89
CA SER A 43 -16.37 25.36 -7.78
C SER A 43 -17.46 24.29 -7.88
N GLY A 44 -17.20 23.18 -8.59
CA GLY A 44 -17.99 21.95 -8.40
C GLY A 44 -18.19 21.01 -9.60
N ALA A 45 -17.92 21.41 -10.84
CA ALA A 45 -18.00 20.48 -11.97
C ALA A 45 -16.71 19.64 -12.02
N GLY A 46 -16.79 18.37 -11.60
CA GLY A 46 -15.68 17.43 -11.73
C GLY A 46 -15.20 17.34 -13.18
N LEU A 47 -13.89 17.24 -13.39
CA LEU A 47 -13.31 17.00 -14.71
C LEU A 47 -13.77 15.61 -15.16
N ALA A 48 -14.80 15.56 -16.01
CA ALA A 48 -15.45 14.34 -16.48
C ALA A 48 -14.45 13.32 -17.04
N ASN A 49 -13.43 13.79 -17.76
CA ASN A 49 -12.40 12.94 -18.32
C ASN A 49 -11.60 12.21 -17.23
N LEU A 50 -11.31 12.88 -16.11
CA LEU A 50 -10.61 12.26 -14.98
C LEU A 50 -11.49 11.25 -14.24
N GLN A 51 -12.79 11.52 -14.13
CA GLN A 51 -13.74 10.57 -13.54
C GLN A 51 -13.84 9.31 -14.41
N ILE A 52 -13.98 9.46 -15.73
CA ILE A 52 -14.02 8.34 -16.67
C ILE A 52 -12.71 7.55 -16.62
N LEU A 53 -11.57 8.23 -16.66
CA LEU A 53 -10.25 7.60 -16.57
C LEU A 53 -10.09 6.81 -15.27
N ARG A 54 -10.60 7.34 -14.16
CA ARG A 54 -10.61 6.65 -12.87
C ARG A 54 -11.47 5.37 -12.89
N GLY A 55 -12.66 5.44 -13.51
CA GLY A 55 -13.54 4.27 -13.67
C GLY A 55 -12.91 3.19 -14.55
N PHE A 56 -12.28 3.61 -15.65
CA PHE A 56 -11.53 2.72 -16.54
C PHE A 56 -10.36 2.04 -15.82
N ALA A 57 -9.57 2.79 -15.03
CA ALA A 57 -8.50 2.24 -14.22
C ALA A 57 -9.01 1.20 -13.20
N ALA A 58 -10.14 1.45 -12.54
CA ALA A 58 -10.78 0.45 -11.66
C ALA A 58 -11.19 -0.82 -12.44
N GLY A 59 -11.74 -0.66 -13.64
CA GLY A 59 -12.15 -1.77 -14.50
C GLY A 59 -10.97 -2.65 -14.92
N ILE A 60 -9.85 -2.05 -15.31
CA ILE A 60 -8.62 -2.78 -15.64
C ILE A 60 -8.13 -3.61 -14.43
N VAL A 61 -8.13 -3.01 -13.23
CA VAL A 61 -7.72 -3.72 -11.99
C VAL A 61 -8.67 -4.87 -11.68
N LEU A 62 -9.98 -4.69 -11.87
CA LEU A 62 -10.97 -5.76 -11.70
C LEU A 62 -10.69 -6.92 -12.68
N VAL A 63 -10.51 -6.63 -13.97
CA VAL A 63 -10.25 -7.66 -15.00
C VAL A 63 -8.97 -8.42 -14.68
N HIS A 64 -7.91 -7.73 -14.28
CA HIS A 64 -6.65 -8.35 -13.85
C HIS A 64 -6.86 -9.34 -12.70
N HIS A 65 -7.56 -8.93 -11.64
CA HIS A 65 -7.80 -9.82 -10.49
C HIS A 65 -8.76 -10.95 -10.84
N ALA A 66 -9.78 -10.72 -11.68
CA ALA A 66 -10.67 -11.77 -12.14
C ALA A 66 -9.90 -12.87 -12.90
N ALA A 67 -8.97 -12.49 -13.78
CA ALA A 67 -8.10 -13.42 -14.47
C ALA A 67 -7.11 -14.13 -13.53
N THR A 68 -6.54 -13.41 -12.55
CA THR A 68 -5.63 -14.01 -11.54
C THR A 68 -6.34 -15.07 -10.71
N TYR A 69 -7.55 -14.77 -10.24
CA TYR A 69 -8.33 -15.72 -9.46
C TYR A 69 -8.87 -16.86 -10.32
N ALA A 70 -9.24 -16.61 -11.58
CA ALA A 70 -9.64 -17.67 -12.51
C ALA A 70 -8.50 -18.68 -12.74
N GLN A 71 -7.27 -18.21 -12.92
CA GLN A 71 -6.11 -19.10 -13.01
C GLN A 71 -5.88 -19.86 -11.70
N ALA A 72 -5.82 -19.15 -10.58
CA ALA A 72 -5.47 -19.73 -9.28
C ALA A 72 -6.52 -20.72 -8.75
N LEU A 73 -7.81 -20.49 -9.00
CA LEU A 73 -8.91 -21.26 -8.42
C LEU A 73 -9.61 -22.20 -9.40
N ARG A 74 -9.41 -22.02 -10.71
CA ARG A 74 -10.07 -22.81 -11.77
C ARG A 74 -9.10 -23.31 -12.85
N GLY A 75 -7.80 -23.13 -12.68
CA GLY A 75 -6.79 -23.60 -13.64
C GLY A 75 -6.88 -22.93 -15.01
N ALA A 76 -7.49 -21.74 -15.09
CA ALA A 76 -7.67 -21.03 -16.34
C ALA A 76 -6.33 -20.68 -17.00
N GLU A 77 -6.21 -20.93 -18.30
CA GLU A 77 -5.07 -20.45 -19.08
C GLU A 77 -5.05 -18.92 -19.13
N ARG A 78 -3.85 -18.35 -19.16
CA ARG A 78 -3.61 -16.91 -19.34
C ARG A 78 -2.79 -16.70 -20.60
N PRO A 79 -3.41 -16.72 -21.79
CA PRO A 79 -2.69 -16.61 -23.06
C PRO A 79 -1.92 -15.30 -23.20
N PHE A 80 -2.27 -14.28 -22.39
CA PHE A 80 -1.59 -12.99 -22.34
C PHE A 80 -1.09 -12.66 -20.91
N ALA A 81 -0.47 -13.62 -20.23
CA ALA A 81 -0.03 -13.48 -18.82
C ALA A 81 0.80 -12.21 -18.54
N THR A 82 1.71 -11.83 -19.44
CA THR A 82 2.52 -10.61 -19.30
C THR A 82 1.68 -9.34 -19.37
N LEU A 83 0.75 -9.26 -20.33
CA LEU A 83 -0.17 -8.12 -20.45
C LEU A 83 -1.06 -8.01 -19.21
N ASP A 84 -1.58 -9.14 -18.76
CA ASP A 84 -2.42 -9.24 -17.58
C ASP A 84 -1.69 -8.75 -16.32
N ALA A 85 -0.46 -9.21 -16.08
CA ALA A 85 0.37 -8.72 -14.98
C ALA A 85 0.54 -7.19 -15.00
N MET A 86 0.69 -6.60 -16.18
CA MET A 86 0.84 -5.14 -16.33
C MET A 86 -0.46 -4.36 -16.15
N MET A 87 -1.63 -4.97 -16.40
CA MET A 87 -2.93 -4.31 -16.23
C MET A 87 -3.14 -3.81 -14.79
N GLY A 88 -2.84 -4.65 -13.80
CA GLY A 88 -2.90 -4.26 -12.38
C GLY A 88 -1.98 -3.06 -12.07
N LEU A 89 -0.76 -3.10 -12.59
CA LEU A 89 0.23 -2.03 -12.41
C LEU A 89 -0.22 -0.70 -13.03
N TRP A 90 -0.69 -0.71 -14.27
CA TRP A 90 -1.13 0.50 -14.98
C TRP A 90 -2.35 1.13 -14.31
N GLY A 91 -3.34 0.31 -13.94
CA GLY A 91 -4.54 0.80 -13.26
C GLY A 91 -4.20 1.53 -11.96
N VAL A 92 -3.35 0.93 -11.11
CA VAL A 92 -2.90 1.56 -9.86
C VAL A 92 -2.06 2.81 -10.11
N SER A 93 -1.18 2.79 -11.13
CA SER A 93 -0.38 3.96 -11.49
C SER A 93 -1.25 5.17 -11.88
N VAL A 94 -2.36 4.94 -12.59
CA VAL A 94 -3.34 5.98 -12.91
C VAL A 94 -4.01 6.53 -11.64
N PHE A 95 -4.39 5.68 -10.67
CA PHE A 95 -4.93 6.16 -9.39
C PHE A 95 -3.96 7.05 -8.63
N PHE A 96 -2.69 6.69 -8.58
CA PHE A 96 -1.67 7.49 -7.90
C PHE A 96 -1.38 8.81 -8.63
N ALA A 97 -1.26 8.80 -9.96
CA ALA A 97 -1.12 10.02 -10.74
C ALA A 97 -2.33 10.96 -10.60
N LEU A 98 -3.55 10.41 -10.61
CA LEU A 98 -4.78 11.15 -10.32
C LEU A 98 -4.75 11.76 -8.91
N SER A 99 -4.35 10.99 -7.91
CA SER A 99 -4.25 11.46 -6.52
C SER A 99 -3.25 12.62 -6.42
N GLY A 100 -2.05 12.49 -7.00
CA GLY A 100 -1.06 13.56 -7.04
C GLY A 100 -1.59 14.83 -7.69
N PHE A 101 -2.22 14.71 -8.86
CA PHE A 101 -2.82 15.84 -9.58
C PHE A 101 -3.86 16.57 -8.74
N LEU A 102 -4.82 15.84 -8.15
CA LEU A 102 -5.88 16.42 -7.34
C LEU A 102 -5.31 17.06 -6.06
N MET A 103 -4.36 16.40 -5.40
CA MET A 103 -3.80 16.88 -4.15
C MET A 103 -2.96 18.13 -4.31
N ALA A 104 -2.25 18.31 -5.43
CA ALA A 104 -1.45 19.52 -5.66
C ALA A 104 -2.28 20.82 -5.62
N GLY A 105 -3.51 20.79 -6.14
CA GLY A 105 -4.44 21.90 -6.03
C GLY A 105 -5.07 22.03 -4.64
N LEU A 106 -5.43 20.91 -4.00
CA LEU A 106 -6.12 20.93 -2.71
C LEU A 106 -5.21 21.38 -1.56
N VAL A 107 -3.95 20.92 -1.53
CA VAL A 107 -2.99 21.24 -0.45
C VAL A 107 -2.61 22.72 -0.40
N THR A 108 -2.69 23.41 -1.54
CA THR A 108 -2.41 24.84 -1.64
C THR A 108 -3.64 25.70 -1.38
N ARG A 109 -4.84 25.19 -1.69
CA ARG A 109 -6.12 25.91 -1.57
C ARG A 109 -6.76 25.79 -0.19
N ASP A 110 -6.75 24.60 0.39
CA ASP A 110 -7.48 24.29 1.61
C ASP A 110 -6.63 24.54 2.86
N ARG A 111 -7.27 24.91 3.98
CA ARG A 111 -6.59 24.97 5.28
C ARG A 111 -6.08 23.57 5.66
N PRO A 112 -4.86 23.41 6.21
CA PRO A 112 -4.26 22.08 6.41
C PRO A 112 -5.15 21.10 7.18
N LEU A 113 -5.79 21.54 8.28
CA LEU A 113 -6.69 20.69 9.05
C LEU A 113 -7.92 20.26 8.23
N VAL A 114 -8.52 21.16 7.46
CA VAL A 114 -9.68 20.85 6.62
C VAL A 114 -9.29 19.89 5.50
N PHE A 115 -8.12 20.11 4.87
CA PHE A 115 -7.54 19.22 3.88
C PHE A 115 -7.46 17.79 4.41
N LEU A 116 -6.76 17.57 5.53
CA LEU A 116 -6.58 16.24 6.10
C LEU A 116 -7.92 15.63 6.53
N ALA A 117 -8.81 16.42 7.14
CA ALA A 117 -10.12 15.96 7.57
C ALA A 117 -10.98 15.44 6.41
N HIS A 118 -11.04 16.17 5.28
CA HIS A 118 -11.75 15.71 4.08
C HIS A 118 -11.15 14.43 3.51
N ARG A 119 -9.83 14.26 3.61
CA ARG A 119 -9.15 13.05 3.11
C ARG A 119 -9.42 11.83 3.99
N VAL A 120 -9.29 11.96 5.31
CA VAL A 120 -9.57 10.88 6.27
C VAL A 120 -11.03 10.41 6.14
N VAL A 121 -11.96 11.35 6.08
CA VAL A 121 -13.40 11.06 5.92
C VAL A 121 -13.74 10.48 4.54
N ARG A 122 -12.92 10.73 3.51
CA ARG A 122 -13.13 10.12 2.19
C ARG A 122 -12.80 8.62 2.19
N ILE A 123 -11.80 8.20 2.97
CA ILE A 123 -11.31 6.82 2.98
C ILE A 123 -11.99 5.99 4.07
N PHE A 124 -11.76 6.32 5.34
CA PHE A 124 -12.00 5.40 6.45
C PHE A 124 -13.46 4.96 6.64
N PRO A 125 -14.48 5.83 6.54
CA PRO A 125 -15.87 5.42 6.78
C PRO A 125 -16.33 4.31 5.83
N THR A 126 -16.09 4.48 4.54
CA THR A 126 -16.49 3.49 3.52
C THR A 126 -15.59 2.26 3.59
N TYR A 127 -14.27 2.43 3.76
CA TYR A 127 -13.34 1.33 3.96
C TYR A 127 -13.78 0.41 5.12
N LEU A 128 -13.99 0.97 6.31
CA LEU A 128 -14.36 0.21 7.49
C LEU A 128 -15.75 -0.43 7.36
N ALA A 129 -16.70 0.24 6.70
CA ALA A 129 -18.02 -0.32 6.42
C ALA A 129 -17.93 -1.55 5.50
N VAL A 130 -17.10 -1.48 4.44
CA VAL A 130 -16.87 -2.61 3.54
C VAL A 130 -16.14 -3.75 4.25
N VAL A 131 -15.11 -3.45 5.06
CA VAL A 131 -14.43 -4.46 5.90
C VAL A 131 -15.42 -5.15 6.83
N ALA A 132 -16.26 -4.40 7.53
CA ALA A 132 -17.26 -4.96 8.43
C ALA A 132 -18.28 -5.83 7.69
N LEU A 133 -18.76 -5.39 6.52
CA LEU A 133 -19.69 -6.14 5.68
C LEU A 133 -19.11 -7.50 5.26
N PHE A 134 -17.93 -7.50 4.65
CA PHE A 134 -17.32 -8.75 4.16
C PHE A 134 -16.79 -9.63 5.28
N ALA A 135 -16.32 -9.05 6.39
CA ALA A 135 -15.95 -9.85 7.57
C ALA A 135 -17.16 -10.58 8.16
N ALA A 136 -18.31 -9.90 8.28
CA ALA A 136 -19.55 -10.50 8.75
C ALA A 136 -20.05 -11.58 7.78
N LEU A 137 -20.01 -11.32 6.46
CA LEU A 137 -20.43 -12.28 5.46
C LEU A 137 -19.53 -13.52 5.45
N PHE A 138 -18.21 -13.36 5.50
CA PHE A 138 -17.29 -14.49 5.54
C PHE A 138 -17.49 -15.32 6.82
N ALA A 139 -17.64 -14.66 7.97
CA ALA A 139 -17.94 -15.34 9.22
C ALA A 139 -19.25 -16.14 9.17
N ALA A 140 -20.31 -15.56 8.58
CA ALA A 140 -21.61 -16.23 8.42
C ALA A 140 -21.53 -17.47 7.49
N LEU A 141 -20.59 -17.48 6.55
CA LEU A 141 -20.36 -18.57 5.60
C LEU A 141 -19.27 -19.56 6.08
N GLY A 142 -18.74 -19.39 7.30
CA GLY A 142 -17.66 -20.22 7.84
C GLY A 142 -16.30 -20.00 7.16
N LEU A 143 -16.13 -18.90 6.42
CA LEU A 143 -14.90 -18.52 5.74
C LEU A 143 -13.97 -17.74 6.67
N SER A 144 -12.66 -18.02 6.59
CA SER A 144 -11.66 -17.31 7.39
C SER A 144 -11.41 -15.89 6.88
N VAL A 145 -11.37 -14.91 7.78
CA VAL A 145 -11.00 -13.53 7.49
C VAL A 145 -9.62 -13.23 8.06
N GLY A 146 -8.65 -12.95 7.19
CA GLY A 146 -7.32 -12.50 7.59
C GLY A 146 -7.29 -11.00 7.92
N GLY A 147 -6.23 -10.53 8.58
CA GLY A 147 -5.90 -9.10 8.60
C GLY A 147 -6.78 -8.19 9.47
N LEU A 148 -7.71 -8.71 10.28
CA LEU A 148 -8.52 -7.93 11.22
C LEU A 148 -7.71 -7.49 12.46
N THR A 149 -6.65 -6.72 12.24
CA THR A 149 -5.78 -6.19 13.31
C THR A 149 -5.81 -4.67 13.33
N PRO A 150 -5.65 -4.00 14.48
CA PRO A 150 -5.58 -2.55 14.53
C PRO A 150 -4.51 -1.96 13.60
N LEU A 151 -3.39 -2.66 13.44
CA LEU A 151 -2.30 -2.25 12.56
C LEU A 151 -2.72 -2.25 11.09
N ALA A 152 -3.35 -3.32 10.61
CA ALA A 152 -3.85 -3.39 9.24
C ALA A 152 -5.00 -2.40 8.98
N LEU A 153 -5.95 -2.28 9.93
CA LEU A 153 -7.08 -1.36 9.82
C LEU A 153 -6.67 0.13 9.88
N SER A 154 -5.50 0.43 10.44
CA SER A 154 -4.97 1.80 10.51
C SER A 154 -4.53 2.35 9.14
N LEU A 155 -4.27 1.47 8.17
CA LEU A 155 -3.65 1.80 6.88
C LEU A 155 -2.30 2.55 7.01
N ALA A 156 -1.65 2.47 8.16
CA ALA A 156 -0.33 3.05 8.36
C ALA A 156 0.77 2.22 7.66
N PRO A 157 1.87 2.83 7.19
CA PRO A 157 2.98 2.14 6.54
C PRO A 157 3.79 1.34 7.57
N ALA A 158 3.29 0.15 7.87
CA ALA A 158 3.73 -0.73 8.95
C ALA A 158 4.52 -1.95 8.46
N GLY A 159 4.97 -1.93 7.19
CA GLY A 159 5.63 -3.06 6.53
C GLY A 159 4.65 -4.15 6.06
N PRO A 160 5.17 -5.36 5.72
CA PRO A 160 4.35 -6.45 5.21
C PRO A 160 3.29 -6.94 6.22
N ARG A 161 2.02 -6.81 5.85
CA ARG A 161 0.84 -7.22 6.63
C ARG A 161 -0.18 -7.95 5.76
N SER A 162 -0.97 -8.81 6.39
CA SER A 162 -2.21 -9.32 5.78
C SER A 162 -3.32 -8.30 6.03
N TYR A 163 -4.16 -8.08 5.03
CA TYR A 163 -5.28 -7.16 5.11
C TYR A 163 -6.61 -7.88 4.84
N PRO A 164 -7.74 -7.40 5.38
CA PRO A 164 -9.04 -8.07 5.24
C PRO A 164 -9.55 -8.19 3.80
N LEU A 165 -9.37 -7.17 2.97
CA LEU A 165 -9.88 -7.12 1.60
C LEU A 165 -8.83 -7.50 0.55
N ASN A 166 -7.58 -7.73 0.97
CA ASN A 166 -6.40 -8.03 0.14
C ASN A 166 -6.04 -6.98 -0.93
N VAL A 167 -6.58 -5.76 -0.84
CA VAL A 167 -6.37 -4.66 -1.80
C VAL A 167 -5.87 -3.37 -1.14
N GLU A 168 -5.76 -3.35 0.18
CA GLU A 168 -5.52 -2.14 0.98
C GLU A 168 -4.11 -1.56 0.82
N TRP A 169 -3.18 -2.29 0.21
CA TRP A 169 -1.79 -1.85 0.06
C TRP A 169 -1.67 -0.48 -0.63
N THR A 170 -2.55 -0.15 -1.58
CA THR A 170 -2.55 1.18 -2.22
C THR A 170 -3.07 2.28 -1.30
N LEU A 171 -3.99 1.96 -0.39
CA LEU A 171 -4.55 2.91 0.58
C LEU A 171 -3.52 3.28 1.65
N VAL A 172 -2.55 2.39 1.92
CA VAL A 172 -1.39 2.69 2.77
C VAL A 172 -0.58 3.83 2.16
N PHE A 173 -0.31 3.78 0.85
CA PHE A 173 0.34 4.89 0.14
C PHE A 173 -0.53 6.14 0.15
N GLU A 174 -1.81 6.03 -0.19
CA GLU A 174 -2.72 7.17 -0.31
C GLU A 174 -2.87 7.94 1.02
N THR A 175 -3.07 7.24 2.14
CA THR A 175 -3.14 7.87 3.47
C THR A 175 -1.79 8.46 3.88
N SER A 176 -0.68 7.81 3.56
CA SER A 176 0.66 8.34 3.80
C SER A 176 0.93 9.62 3.00
N PHE A 177 0.52 9.67 1.74
CA PHE A 177 0.61 10.88 0.91
C PHE A 177 -0.17 12.04 1.51
N TYR A 178 -1.36 11.78 2.03
CA TYR A 178 -2.17 12.80 2.68
C TYR A 178 -1.53 13.33 3.96
N VAL A 179 -0.94 12.46 4.78
CA VAL A 179 -0.19 12.87 5.97
C VAL A 179 1.05 13.68 5.59
N VAL A 180 1.84 13.25 4.61
CA VAL A 180 3.03 13.98 4.14
C VAL A 180 2.66 15.37 3.61
N LEU A 181 1.64 15.46 2.75
CA LEU A 181 1.18 16.74 2.22
C LEU A 181 0.59 17.65 3.31
N PHE A 182 -0.11 17.08 4.29
CA PHE A 182 -0.56 17.81 5.45
C PHE A 182 0.60 18.42 6.24
N LEU A 183 1.67 17.64 6.49
CA LEU A 183 2.86 18.12 7.18
C LEU A 183 3.56 19.24 6.41
N ILE A 184 3.68 19.10 5.08
CA ILE A 184 4.20 20.17 4.20
C ILE A 184 3.34 21.44 4.31
N ALA A 185 2.02 21.30 4.33
CA ALA A 185 1.10 22.44 4.44
C ALA A 185 1.18 23.14 5.80
N VAL A 186 1.24 22.37 6.90
CA VAL A 186 1.43 22.91 8.26
C VAL A 186 2.78 23.60 8.42
N ALA A 187 3.84 23.09 7.76
CA ALA A 187 5.15 23.71 7.72
C ALA A 187 5.21 25.00 6.87
N GLY A 188 4.10 25.41 6.23
CA GLY A 188 4.05 26.58 5.36
C GLY A 188 4.76 26.39 4.01
N LEU A 189 5.10 25.15 3.66
CA LEU A 189 5.86 24.78 2.48
C LEU A 189 4.99 24.39 1.27
N ALA A 190 3.67 24.52 1.36
CA ALA A 190 2.74 24.20 0.26
C ALA A 190 3.06 24.96 -1.04
N ARG A 191 3.56 26.21 -0.96
CA ARG A 191 4.01 26.97 -2.14
C ARG A 191 5.29 26.43 -2.78
N ARG A 192 6.07 25.63 -2.05
CA ARG A 192 7.28 24.94 -2.51
C ARG A 192 7.00 23.52 -2.98
N LEU A 193 5.74 23.17 -3.27
CA LEU A 193 5.37 21.81 -3.67
C LEU A 193 6.14 21.31 -4.90
N VAL A 194 6.36 22.17 -5.90
CA VAL A 194 7.09 21.79 -7.13
C VAL A 194 8.55 21.42 -6.84
N PRO A 195 9.39 22.27 -6.21
CA PRO A 195 10.76 21.87 -5.90
C PRO A 195 10.82 20.67 -4.92
N LEU A 196 9.87 20.54 -4.00
CA LEU A 196 9.79 19.35 -3.13
C LEU A 196 9.49 18.07 -3.93
N ALA A 197 8.56 18.14 -4.87
CA ALA A 197 8.24 17.01 -5.76
C ALA A 197 9.40 16.66 -6.68
N LEU A 198 10.13 17.65 -7.21
CA LEU A 198 11.35 17.42 -8.00
C LEU A 198 12.46 16.77 -7.14
N GLY A 199 12.64 17.23 -5.90
CA GLY A 199 13.56 16.61 -4.96
C GLY A 199 13.18 15.17 -4.62
N TRP A 200 11.89 14.88 -4.50
CA TRP A 200 11.40 13.51 -4.29
C TRP A 200 11.60 12.63 -5.54
N LEU A 201 11.39 13.14 -6.75
CA LEU A 201 11.74 12.40 -7.98
C LEU A 201 13.24 12.12 -8.07
N ALA A 202 14.09 13.08 -7.70
CA ALA A 202 15.53 12.87 -7.64
C ALA A 202 15.92 11.80 -6.61
N LEU A 203 15.26 11.80 -5.44
CA LEU A 203 15.44 10.77 -4.43
C LEU A 203 15.01 9.39 -4.94
N LEU A 204 13.88 9.29 -5.62
CA LEU A 204 13.40 8.04 -6.23
C LEU A 204 14.37 7.55 -7.30
N ALA A 205 14.88 8.44 -8.16
CA ALA A 205 15.87 8.08 -9.17
C ALA A 205 17.19 7.62 -8.55
N ALA A 206 17.67 8.30 -7.51
CA ALA A 206 18.85 7.88 -6.76
C ALA A 206 18.63 6.51 -6.08
N ALA A 207 17.46 6.28 -5.47
CA ALA A 207 17.11 4.98 -4.92
C ALA A 207 17.08 3.88 -5.99
N PHE A 208 16.59 4.20 -7.19
CA PHE A 208 16.62 3.28 -8.33
C PHE A 208 18.06 2.99 -8.82
N LEU A 209 18.99 3.92 -8.71
CA LEU A 209 20.37 3.66 -9.14
C LEU A 209 21.21 2.97 -8.06
N LEU A 210 20.94 3.26 -6.78
CA LEU A 210 21.83 2.90 -5.67
C LEU A 210 21.34 1.70 -4.85
N LEU A 211 20.03 1.41 -4.83
CA LEU A 211 19.47 0.34 -4.00
C LEU A 211 19.21 -0.93 -4.81
N PRO A 212 19.43 -2.12 -4.22
CA PRO A 212 19.10 -3.40 -4.86
C PRO A 212 17.61 -3.48 -5.19
N GLY A 213 17.26 -4.08 -6.34
CA GLY A 213 15.87 -4.19 -6.83
C GLY A 213 14.87 -4.68 -5.78
N GLY A 214 15.20 -5.75 -5.05
CA GLY A 214 14.32 -6.31 -4.01
C GLY A 214 13.97 -5.37 -2.85
N THR A 215 14.72 -4.28 -2.63
CA THR A 215 14.44 -3.32 -1.54
C THR A 215 13.45 -2.22 -1.93
N ARG A 216 13.37 -1.88 -3.22
CA ARG A 216 12.55 -0.78 -3.76
C ARG A 216 11.19 -1.22 -4.30
N ASP A 217 10.97 -2.53 -4.33
CA ASP A 217 9.81 -3.21 -4.89
C ASP A 217 8.74 -3.62 -3.87
N ALA A 218 8.88 -3.13 -2.64
CA ALA A 218 7.97 -3.43 -1.55
C ALA A 218 6.57 -2.85 -1.81
N THR A 219 5.59 -3.71 -2.07
CA THR A 219 4.16 -3.33 -2.16
C THR A 219 3.59 -2.84 -0.83
N LEU A 220 4.22 -3.24 0.28
CA LEU A 220 3.86 -2.87 1.65
C LEU A 220 5.10 -2.37 2.39
N PRO A 221 5.58 -1.16 2.06
CA PRO A 221 6.81 -0.66 2.65
C PRO A 221 6.58 -0.24 4.11
N PRO A 222 7.56 -0.46 4.99
CA PRO A 222 7.62 0.28 6.25
C PRO A 222 7.85 1.77 5.99
N LEU A 223 7.55 2.61 6.98
CA LEU A 223 7.59 4.07 6.86
C LEU A 223 8.90 4.61 6.27
N TYR A 224 10.04 4.01 6.62
CA TYR A 224 11.36 4.46 6.16
C TYR A 224 11.67 4.12 4.70
N LEU A 225 11.03 3.10 4.11
CA LEU A 225 11.18 2.75 2.69
C LEU A 225 10.10 3.37 1.80
N LEU A 226 8.98 3.81 2.39
CA LEU A 226 7.88 4.42 1.65
C LEU A 226 8.33 5.51 0.67
N PRO A 227 9.14 6.52 1.06
CA PRO A 227 9.53 7.58 0.12
C PRO A 227 10.47 7.10 -1.00
N LEU A 228 11.03 5.89 -0.89
CA LEU A 228 11.97 5.30 -1.85
C LEU A 228 11.30 4.27 -2.78
N THR A 229 10.03 3.95 -2.53
CA THR A 229 9.32 2.90 -3.28
C THR A 229 8.88 3.43 -4.65
N ALA A 230 9.12 2.65 -5.71
CA ALA A 230 8.79 3.05 -7.09
C ALA A 230 7.30 3.41 -7.28
N ALA A 231 6.42 2.82 -6.48
CA ALA A 231 4.99 3.12 -6.44
C ALA A 231 4.67 4.60 -6.14
N CYS A 232 5.56 5.36 -5.49
CA CYS A 232 5.38 6.79 -5.26
C CYS A 232 5.55 7.63 -6.53
N MET A 233 6.27 7.13 -7.53
CA MET A 233 6.60 7.90 -8.73
C MET A 233 5.39 8.51 -9.44
N PRO A 234 4.32 7.75 -9.80
CA PRO A 234 3.14 8.32 -10.45
C PRO A 234 2.49 9.42 -9.61
N PHE A 235 2.44 9.27 -8.29
CA PHE A 235 1.90 10.29 -7.40
C PHE A 235 2.72 11.58 -7.44
N VAL A 236 4.06 11.47 -7.32
CA VAL A 236 4.95 12.63 -7.35
C VAL A 236 4.91 13.33 -8.71
N GLY A 237 4.90 12.57 -9.82
CA GLY A 237 4.71 13.12 -11.15
C GLY A 237 3.34 13.82 -11.29
N GLY A 238 2.29 13.25 -10.69
CA GLY A 238 0.97 13.87 -10.59
C GLY A 238 1.00 15.23 -9.89
N LEU A 239 1.83 15.43 -8.85
CA LEU A 239 1.96 16.71 -8.16
C LEU A 239 2.48 17.84 -9.08
N LEU A 240 3.25 17.49 -10.13
CA LEU A 240 3.82 18.44 -11.08
C LEU A 240 2.85 18.83 -12.20
N LEU A 241 1.83 18.00 -12.47
CA LEU A 241 0.92 18.17 -13.60
C LEU A 241 0.25 19.55 -13.67
N PRO A 242 -0.26 20.18 -12.58
CA PRO A 242 -0.86 21.50 -12.68
C PRO A 242 0.10 22.55 -13.27
N ARG A 243 1.39 22.50 -12.91
CA ARG A 243 2.40 23.41 -13.45
C ARG A 243 2.80 23.04 -14.88
N LEU A 244 2.93 21.75 -15.19
CA LEU A 244 3.26 21.28 -16.54
C LEU A 244 2.16 21.61 -17.56
N ILE A 245 0.89 21.52 -17.14
CA ILE A 245 -0.26 21.93 -17.95
C ILE A 245 -0.28 23.46 -18.11
N ALA A 246 -0.11 24.22 -17.02
CA ALA A 246 -0.13 25.68 -17.07
C ALA A 246 0.99 26.28 -17.94
N THR A 247 2.14 25.61 -18.01
CA THR A 247 3.29 26.02 -18.84
C THR A 247 3.24 25.43 -20.26
N GLY A 248 2.22 24.65 -20.60
CA GLY A 248 2.02 24.11 -21.94
C GLY A 248 2.91 22.92 -22.32
N HIS A 249 3.67 22.36 -21.37
CA HIS A 249 4.48 21.15 -21.57
C HIS A 249 3.63 19.88 -21.70
N ILE A 250 2.46 19.86 -21.04
CA ILE A 250 1.48 18.77 -21.16
C ILE A 250 0.28 19.30 -21.94
N ARG A 251 0.00 18.63 -23.06
CA ARG A 251 -1.13 18.93 -23.96
C ARG A 251 -1.91 17.64 -24.19
N PRO A 252 -3.16 17.67 -24.67
CA PRO A 252 -3.93 16.45 -24.92
C PRO A 252 -3.17 15.42 -25.79
N ALA A 253 -2.44 15.91 -26.81
CA ALA A 253 -1.62 15.08 -27.69
C ALA A 253 -0.44 14.38 -26.98
N THR A 254 0.09 14.91 -25.87
CA THR A 254 1.19 14.25 -25.13
C THR A 254 0.74 12.93 -24.50
N GLY A 255 -0.57 12.72 -24.33
CA GLY A 255 -1.13 11.45 -23.89
C GLY A 255 -0.87 10.29 -24.86
N LEU A 256 -0.62 10.55 -26.15
CA LEU A 256 -0.30 9.51 -27.14
C LEU A 256 1.02 8.80 -26.81
N LEU A 257 1.95 9.47 -26.14
CA LEU A 257 3.21 8.89 -25.69
C LEU A 257 3.01 7.83 -24.58
N ALA A 258 1.85 7.80 -23.92
CA ALA A 258 1.56 6.76 -22.94
C ALA A 258 1.44 5.37 -23.57
N LEU A 259 1.02 5.26 -24.84
CA LEU A 259 0.87 3.98 -25.54
C LEU A 259 2.20 3.24 -25.76
N PRO A 260 3.25 3.85 -26.38
CA PRO A 260 4.53 3.17 -26.53
C PRO A 260 5.21 2.91 -25.17
N LEU A 261 5.01 3.77 -24.17
CA LEU A 261 5.54 3.53 -22.82
C LEU A 261 4.85 2.36 -22.11
N ALA A 262 3.53 2.24 -22.25
CA ALA A 262 2.79 1.08 -21.75
C ALA A 262 3.21 -0.19 -22.51
N ALA A 263 3.35 -0.15 -23.83
CA ALA A 263 3.85 -1.28 -24.61
C ALA A 263 5.26 -1.72 -24.18
N ALA A 264 6.16 -0.75 -23.91
CA ALA A 264 7.51 -1.05 -23.43
C ALA A 264 7.52 -1.78 -22.07
N CYS A 265 6.52 -1.57 -21.21
CA CYS A 265 6.40 -2.29 -19.94
C CYS A 265 6.27 -3.81 -20.13
N LEU A 266 5.81 -4.28 -21.29
CA LEU A 266 5.68 -5.70 -21.60
C LEU A 266 7.03 -6.39 -21.86
N LEU A 267 8.09 -5.62 -22.08
CA LEU A 267 9.41 -6.10 -22.49
C LEU A 267 10.47 -5.92 -21.40
N LEU A 268 10.11 -5.29 -20.29
CA LEU A 268 11.04 -4.84 -19.26
C LEU A 268 10.78 -5.57 -17.94
N ASP A 269 11.79 -5.59 -17.07
CA ASP A 269 11.62 -6.05 -15.70
C ASP A 269 10.58 -5.21 -14.94
N THR A 270 10.09 -5.77 -13.83
CA THR A 270 8.97 -5.19 -13.08
C THR A 270 9.32 -3.80 -12.53
N ASP A 271 10.55 -3.56 -12.10
CA ASP A 271 10.98 -2.29 -11.52
C ASP A 271 10.94 -1.19 -12.59
N MET A 272 11.51 -1.46 -13.75
CA MET A 272 11.51 -0.53 -14.88
C MET A 272 10.08 -0.32 -15.41
N ALA A 273 9.28 -1.38 -15.49
CA ALA A 273 7.88 -1.30 -15.85
C ALA A 273 7.07 -0.41 -14.88
N ARG A 274 7.36 -0.44 -13.57
CA ARG A 274 6.74 0.47 -12.58
C ARG A 274 7.05 1.93 -12.88
N TRP A 275 8.29 2.24 -13.25
CA TRP A 275 8.67 3.60 -13.63
C TRP A 275 7.97 4.02 -14.93
N LEU A 276 8.10 3.25 -16.00
CA LEU A 276 7.50 3.62 -17.29
C LEU A 276 5.97 3.68 -17.21
N GLY A 277 5.34 2.74 -16.52
CA GLY A 277 3.91 2.75 -16.24
C GLY A 277 3.48 3.97 -15.44
N GLY A 278 4.33 4.42 -14.49
CA GLY A 278 4.14 5.68 -13.76
C GLY A 278 4.17 6.91 -14.66
N ILE A 279 5.15 7.03 -15.56
CA ILE A 279 5.22 8.14 -16.55
C ILE A 279 4.00 8.08 -17.47
N ALA A 280 3.66 6.90 -18.00
CA ALA A 280 2.50 6.72 -18.86
C ALA A 280 1.20 7.17 -18.18
N ALA A 281 1.02 6.81 -16.91
CA ALA A 281 -0.12 7.25 -16.10
C ALA A 281 -0.16 8.78 -15.92
N VAL A 282 0.98 9.42 -15.62
CA VAL A 282 1.07 10.89 -15.51
C VAL A 282 0.70 11.56 -16.82
N LEU A 283 1.17 11.05 -17.96
CA LEU A 283 0.82 11.57 -19.29
C LEU A 283 -0.67 11.40 -19.60
N LEU A 284 -1.28 10.25 -19.28
CA LEU A 284 -2.71 10.01 -19.46
C LEU A 284 -3.56 10.94 -18.60
N VAL A 285 -3.22 11.10 -17.32
CA VAL A 285 -3.92 12.01 -16.40
C VAL A 285 -3.77 13.45 -16.87
N GLY A 286 -2.56 13.85 -17.27
CA GLY A 286 -2.27 15.16 -17.82
C GLY A 286 -3.08 15.46 -19.08
N ALA A 287 -3.15 14.52 -20.03
CA ALA A 287 -3.94 14.63 -21.25
C ALA A 287 -5.44 14.72 -20.96
N ALA A 288 -5.95 13.89 -20.05
CA ALA A 288 -7.35 13.92 -19.64
C ALA A 288 -7.74 15.24 -18.95
N ALA A 289 -6.84 15.81 -18.14
CA ALA A 289 -7.03 17.10 -17.48
C ALA A 289 -6.95 18.29 -18.44
N ALA A 290 -6.00 18.27 -19.40
CA ALA A 290 -5.81 19.35 -20.37
C ALA A 290 -6.79 19.29 -21.55
N GLY A 291 -7.41 18.14 -21.80
CA GLY A 291 -8.29 17.90 -22.95
C GLY A 291 -9.67 18.56 -22.84
N PRO A 292 -10.38 18.70 -23.97
CA PRO A 292 -11.80 19.04 -23.97
C PRO A 292 -12.57 18.05 -23.10
N GLN A 293 -13.36 18.58 -22.16
CA GLN A 293 -14.08 17.74 -21.20
C GLN A 293 -15.33 17.14 -21.86
N ILE A 294 -15.49 15.82 -21.72
CA ILE A 294 -16.67 15.10 -22.21
C ILE A 294 -17.92 15.68 -21.53
N ARG A 295 -18.90 16.07 -22.34
CA ARG A 295 -20.22 16.43 -21.84
C ARG A 295 -20.94 15.11 -21.51
N GLY A 296 -21.50 15.01 -20.31
CA GLY A 296 -22.23 13.82 -19.83
C GLY A 296 -23.56 13.52 -20.55
N ARG A 297 -23.63 13.74 -21.86
CA ARG A 297 -24.79 13.49 -22.72
C ARG A 297 -24.72 12.06 -23.27
N GLY A 298 -25.85 11.37 -23.28
CA GLY A 298 -25.96 9.97 -23.72
C GLY A 298 -25.85 8.96 -22.57
N TRP A 299 -26.28 7.73 -22.81
CA TRP A 299 -26.25 6.66 -21.80
C TRP A 299 -24.82 6.15 -21.55
N ALA A 300 -23.99 6.04 -22.60
CA ALA A 300 -22.61 5.58 -22.47
C ALA A 300 -21.74 6.52 -21.61
N ALA A 301 -21.81 7.84 -21.86
CA ALA A 301 -21.10 8.83 -21.06
C ALA A 301 -21.56 8.83 -19.59
N ARG A 302 -22.88 8.69 -19.34
CA ARG A 302 -23.43 8.57 -17.98
C ARG A 302 -22.97 7.30 -17.28
N GLY A 303 -22.93 6.17 -17.98
CA GLY A 303 -22.42 4.91 -17.46
C GLY A 303 -20.93 5.00 -17.09
N ALA A 304 -20.10 5.58 -17.96
CA ALA A 304 -18.68 5.77 -17.70
C ALA A 304 -18.42 6.71 -16.51
N LEU A 305 -19.20 7.78 -16.38
CA LEU A 305 -19.17 8.67 -15.22
C LEU A 305 -19.60 7.95 -13.94
N ALA A 306 -20.68 7.15 -13.99
CA ALA A 306 -21.15 6.36 -12.86
C ALA A 306 -20.12 5.32 -12.40
N LEU A 307 -19.40 4.68 -13.34
CA LEU A 307 -18.28 3.80 -13.02
C LEU A 307 -17.12 4.56 -12.35
N GLY A 308 -16.83 5.77 -12.84
CA GLY A 308 -15.85 6.68 -12.21
C GLY A 308 -16.22 7.06 -10.78
N ASP A 309 -17.49 7.39 -10.57
CA ASP A 309 -18.07 7.74 -9.27
C ASP A 309 -18.03 6.56 -8.28
N GLY A 310 -18.36 5.34 -8.76
CA GLY A 310 -18.31 4.10 -7.99
C GLY A 310 -16.92 3.47 -7.85
N SER A 311 -15.90 4.00 -8.53
CA SER A 311 -14.57 3.37 -8.63
C SER A 311 -13.90 3.05 -7.29
N TYR A 312 -14.14 3.85 -6.25
CA TYR A 312 -13.58 3.58 -4.92
C TYR A 312 -14.23 2.35 -4.28
N VAL A 313 -15.55 2.23 -4.39
CA VAL A 313 -16.28 1.04 -3.92
C VAL A 313 -15.87 -0.17 -4.73
N LEU A 314 -15.80 -0.06 -6.06
CA LEU A 314 -15.36 -1.15 -6.92
C LEU A 314 -13.97 -1.67 -6.51
N TYR A 315 -13.05 -0.73 -6.23
CA TYR A 315 -11.73 -1.06 -5.73
C TYR A 315 -11.76 -1.82 -4.41
N LEU A 316 -12.62 -1.45 -3.45
CA LEU A 316 -12.69 -2.14 -2.16
C LEU A 316 -13.34 -3.53 -2.25
N VAL A 317 -14.35 -3.71 -3.10
CA VAL A 317 -15.18 -4.92 -3.09
C VAL A 317 -14.73 -6.02 -4.04
N HIS A 318 -13.97 -5.71 -5.10
CA HIS A 318 -13.73 -6.68 -6.18
C HIS A 318 -13.09 -7.99 -5.72
N VAL A 319 -12.01 -7.98 -4.92
CA VAL A 319 -11.37 -9.22 -4.45
C VAL A 319 -12.25 -10.04 -3.49
N PRO A 320 -12.89 -9.44 -2.46
CA PRO A 320 -13.86 -10.16 -1.64
C PRO A 320 -15.02 -10.74 -2.44
N VAL A 321 -15.55 -10.01 -3.42
CA VAL A 321 -16.61 -10.51 -4.31
C VAL A 321 -16.12 -11.69 -5.15
N LEU A 322 -14.93 -11.60 -5.77
CA LEU A 322 -14.34 -12.72 -6.51
C LEU A 322 -14.16 -13.97 -5.64
N THR A 323 -13.78 -13.78 -4.37
CA THR A 323 -13.65 -14.87 -3.40
C THR A 323 -15.00 -15.51 -3.10
N LEU A 324 -16.06 -14.71 -2.91
CA LEU A 324 -17.42 -15.22 -2.70
C LEU A 324 -18.00 -15.88 -3.94
N THR A 325 -17.71 -15.35 -5.14
CA THR A 325 -18.08 -16.00 -6.40
C THR A 325 -17.46 -17.39 -6.48
N ALA A 326 -16.21 -17.56 -6.03
CA ALA A 326 -15.54 -18.86 -6.06
C ALA A 326 -16.15 -19.86 -5.08
N TRP A 327 -16.65 -19.36 -3.95
CA TRP A 327 -17.38 -20.14 -2.95
C TRP A 327 -18.81 -20.49 -3.40
N ALA A 328 -19.52 -19.56 -4.05
CA ALA A 328 -20.92 -19.73 -4.44
C ALA A 328 -21.11 -20.50 -5.75
N CYS A 329 -20.14 -20.42 -6.67
CA CYS A 329 -20.22 -21.09 -7.97
C CYS A 329 -19.54 -22.46 -7.95
N PRO A 330 -20.05 -23.45 -8.71
CA PRO A 330 -19.44 -24.78 -8.82
C PRO A 330 -17.94 -24.75 -9.17
N ALA A 331 -17.18 -25.71 -8.63
CA ALA A 331 -15.76 -25.84 -8.91
C ALA A 331 -15.46 -26.21 -10.37
N GLU A 332 -16.40 -26.93 -11.01
CA GLU A 332 -16.33 -27.39 -12.42
C GLU A 332 -16.39 -26.25 -13.44
N TRP A 333 -16.79 -25.05 -13.02
CA TRP A 333 -16.97 -23.93 -13.95
C TRP A 333 -15.64 -23.54 -14.58
N SER A 334 -15.68 -23.30 -15.90
CA SER A 334 -14.53 -22.77 -16.60
C SER A 334 -14.08 -21.43 -15.99
N GLY A 335 -12.78 -21.15 -16.07
CA GLY A 335 -12.23 -19.88 -15.61
C GLY A 335 -12.91 -18.66 -16.22
N LEU A 336 -13.34 -18.75 -17.48
CA LEU A 336 -14.09 -17.69 -18.16
C LEU A 336 -15.46 -17.46 -17.53
N ALA A 337 -16.23 -18.52 -17.27
CA ALA A 337 -17.55 -18.41 -16.64
C ALA A 337 -17.45 -17.85 -15.22
N TYR A 338 -16.46 -18.33 -14.45
CA TYR A 338 -16.15 -17.79 -13.13
C TYR A 338 -15.76 -16.30 -13.20
N GLY A 339 -14.82 -15.94 -14.07
CA GLY A 339 -14.32 -14.57 -14.21
C GLY A 339 -15.40 -13.60 -14.65
N ALA A 340 -16.21 -13.95 -15.65
CA ALA A 340 -17.32 -13.13 -16.14
C ALA A 340 -18.38 -12.91 -15.06
N THR A 341 -18.72 -13.97 -14.31
CA THR A 341 -19.68 -13.88 -13.20
C THR A 341 -19.13 -13.01 -12.07
N GLY A 342 -17.85 -13.16 -11.72
CA GLY A 342 -17.19 -12.36 -10.70
C GLY A 342 -17.11 -10.88 -11.07
N ILE A 343 -16.82 -10.56 -12.33
CA ILE A 343 -16.84 -9.19 -12.86
C ILE A 343 -18.25 -8.60 -12.77
N ALA A 344 -19.26 -9.34 -13.25
CA ALA A 344 -20.65 -8.89 -13.20
C ALA A 344 -21.12 -8.65 -11.75
N ALA A 345 -20.79 -9.56 -10.83
CA ALA A 345 -21.10 -9.43 -9.42
C ALA A 345 -20.41 -8.20 -8.78
N ALA A 346 -19.13 -7.97 -9.07
CA ALA A 346 -18.39 -6.82 -8.54
C ALA A 346 -18.98 -5.49 -9.03
N LEU A 347 -19.36 -5.41 -10.31
CA LEU A 347 -20.04 -4.26 -10.88
C LEU A 347 -21.44 -4.05 -10.27
N ALA A 348 -22.20 -5.13 -10.04
CA ALA A 348 -23.51 -5.05 -9.41
C ALA A 348 -23.44 -4.56 -7.95
N VAL A 349 -22.52 -5.10 -7.16
CA VAL A 349 -22.27 -4.64 -5.78
C VAL A 349 -21.82 -3.18 -5.78
N THR A 350 -21.00 -2.77 -6.75
CA THR A 350 -20.59 -1.37 -6.91
C THR A 350 -21.76 -0.46 -7.24
N ALA A 351 -22.65 -0.88 -8.15
CA ALA A 351 -23.84 -0.11 -8.50
C ALA A 351 -24.77 0.10 -7.29
N LEU A 352 -24.84 -0.89 -6.38
CA LEU A 352 -25.60 -0.81 -5.14
C LEU A 352 -24.94 0.10 -4.08
N LEU A 353 -23.64 -0.10 -3.82
CA LEU A 353 -22.93 0.54 -2.71
C LEU A 353 -22.33 1.91 -3.08
N GLY A 354 -22.05 2.17 -4.36
CA GLY A 354 -21.47 3.42 -4.87
C GLY A 354 -22.29 4.68 -4.50
N PRO A 355 -23.61 4.71 -4.74
CA PRO A 355 -24.45 5.84 -4.34
C PRO A 355 -24.47 6.07 -2.82
N LEU A 356 -24.36 5.01 -2.03
CA LEU A 356 -24.28 5.07 -0.57
C LEU A 356 -22.96 5.71 -0.12
N ASP A 357 -21.82 5.30 -0.69
CA ASP A 357 -20.50 5.91 -0.46
C ASP A 357 -20.53 7.42 -0.73
N LEU A 358 -21.03 7.83 -1.90
CA LEU A 358 -21.08 9.25 -2.26
C LEU A 358 -22.00 10.05 -1.34
N THR A 359 -23.11 9.47 -0.90
CA THR A 359 -24.05 10.11 0.02
C THR A 359 -23.44 10.24 1.41
N LEU A 360 -22.80 9.19 1.91
CA LEU A 360 -22.07 9.18 3.17
C LEU A 360 -20.97 10.25 3.16
N TYR A 361 -20.12 10.26 2.14
CA TYR A 361 -19.05 11.24 2.00
C TYR A 361 -19.61 12.68 1.94
N ARG A 362 -20.65 12.95 1.15
CA ARG A 362 -21.28 14.28 1.09
C ARG A 362 -21.80 14.75 2.45
N ARG A 363 -22.44 13.86 3.21
CA ARG A 363 -22.93 14.16 4.56
C ARG A 363 -21.79 14.46 5.52
N LEU A 364 -20.77 13.61 5.55
CA LEU A 364 -19.62 13.79 6.44
C LEU A 364 -18.79 15.02 6.07
N ARG A 365 -18.63 15.31 4.77
CA ARG A 365 -17.97 16.54 4.30
C ARG A 365 -18.68 17.80 4.81
N ARG A 366 -20.01 17.87 4.70
CA ARG A 366 -20.78 19.00 5.25
C ARG A 366 -20.60 19.14 6.76
N ARG A 367 -20.54 18.02 7.49
CA ARG A 367 -20.26 18.03 8.95
C ARG A 367 -18.86 18.57 9.26
N ILE A 368 -17.85 18.20 8.47
CA ILE A 368 -16.48 18.70 8.61
C ILE A 368 -16.43 20.21 8.35
N ASP A 369 -17.09 20.67 7.28
CA ASP A 369 -17.15 22.09 6.91
C ASP A 369 -17.85 22.95 7.97
N ALA A 370 -18.83 22.38 8.68
CA ALA A 370 -19.55 23.03 9.77
C ALA A 370 -18.88 22.83 11.16
N ALA A 371 -17.86 21.99 11.28
CA ALA A 371 -17.29 21.63 12.58
C ALA A 371 -16.40 22.76 13.15
N PRO A 372 -16.45 23.01 14.46
CA PRO A 372 -15.58 23.99 15.09
C PRO A 372 -14.12 23.50 15.09
N LEU A 373 -13.17 24.42 14.89
CA LEU A 373 -11.73 24.10 14.81
C LEU A 373 -11.20 23.24 15.98
N PRO A 374 -11.59 23.46 17.25
CA PRO A 374 -11.14 22.61 18.35
C PRO A 374 -11.60 21.14 18.25
N ALA A 375 -12.77 20.88 17.65
CA ALA A 375 -13.24 19.52 17.42
C ALA A 375 -12.43 18.83 16.32
N LEU A 376 -12.21 19.52 15.19
CA LEU A 376 -11.36 19.02 14.10
C LEU A 376 -9.93 18.74 14.57
N ARG A 377 -9.35 19.67 15.34
CA ARG A 377 -8.00 19.50 15.89
C ARG A 377 -7.90 18.26 16.76
N ARG A 378 -8.82 18.05 17.71
CA ARG A 378 -8.82 16.86 18.58
C ARG A 378 -8.92 15.55 17.78
N GLY A 379 -9.89 15.46 16.86
CA GLY A 379 -10.08 14.27 16.04
C GLY A 379 -8.86 13.96 15.16
N LEU A 380 -8.29 14.96 14.51
CA LEU A 380 -7.11 14.79 13.67
C LEU A 380 -5.84 14.51 14.46
N SER A 381 -5.67 15.11 15.64
CA SER A 381 -4.56 14.77 16.53
C SER A 381 -4.62 13.32 16.97
N LEU A 382 -5.81 12.80 17.33
CA LEU A 382 -5.99 11.38 17.64
C LEU A 382 -5.64 10.49 16.44
N TYR A 383 -6.16 10.83 15.26
CA TYR A 383 -5.84 10.10 14.02
C TYR A 383 -4.33 10.07 13.75
N LEU A 384 -3.66 11.22 13.82
CA LEU A 384 -2.22 11.32 13.57
C LEU A 384 -1.39 10.54 14.60
N VAL A 385 -1.76 10.60 15.88
CA VAL A 385 -1.09 9.82 16.93
C VAL A 385 -1.23 8.33 16.65
N LEU A 386 -2.44 7.85 16.34
CA LEU A 386 -2.67 6.43 16.04
C LEU A 386 -1.93 6.00 14.77
N PHE A 387 -2.01 6.80 13.70
CA PHE A 387 -1.33 6.53 12.43
C PHE A 387 0.18 6.45 12.60
N LEU A 388 0.78 7.44 13.27
CA LEU A 388 2.23 7.49 13.51
C LEU A 388 2.68 6.39 14.48
N ALA A 389 1.91 6.09 15.53
CA ALA A 389 2.22 4.99 16.44
C ALA A 389 2.19 3.64 15.73
N CYS A 390 1.19 3.39 14.88
CA CYS A 390 1.09 2.19 14.06
C CYS A 390 2.24 2.10 13.05
N ALA A 391 2.55 3.20 12.35
CA ALA A 391 3.66 3.27 11.40
C ALA A 391 5.01 3.00 12.09
N ALA A 392 5.27 3.65 13.23
CA ALA A 392 6.50 3.50 14.00
C ALA A 392 6.64 2.08 14.54
N TRP A 393 5.62 1.56 15.23
CA TRP A 393 5.61 0.19 15.74
C TRP A 393 5.84 -0.82 14.63
N GLY A 394 5.04 -0.75 13.56
CA GLY A 394 5.15 -1.67 12.44
C GLY A 394 6.51 -1.61 11.74
N SER A 395 7.06 -0.41 11.56
CA SER A 395 8.38 -0.20 10.95
C SER A 395 9.51 -0.73 11.83
N THR A 396 9.45 -0.52 13.15
CA THR A 396 10.45 -1.07 14.08
C THR A 396 10.38 -2.60 14.13
N GLU A 397 9.18 -3.17 14.09
CA GLU A 397 9.01 -4.61 13.99
C GLU A 397 9.58 -5.16 12.68
N THR A 398 9.30 -4.52 11.54
CA THR A 398 9.87 -4.90 10.24
C THR A 398 11.39 -4.82 10.24
N ALA A 399 11.96 -3.69 10.66
CA ALA A 399 13.42 -3.52 10.72
C ALA A 399 14.08 -4.56 11.62
N ARG A 400 13.48 -4.88 12.78
CA ARG A 400 13.97 -5.94 13.67
C ARG A 400 13.92 -7.32 12.99
N ASN A 401 12.87 -7.60 12.23
CA ASN A 401 12.75 -8.86 11.51
C ASN A 401 13.79 -8.98 10.40
N ASP A 402 13.96 -7.94 9.59
CA ASP A 402 14.92 -7.91 8.49
C ASP A 402 16.35 -8.07 9.04
N TRP A 403 16.68 -7.42 10.16
CA TRP A 403 17.97 -7.57 10.82
C TRP A 403 18.22 -8.99 11.32
N GLN A 404 17.21 -9.66 11.87
CA GLN A 404 17.30 -11.07 12.25
C GLN A 404 17.48 -11.99 11.05
N ASP A 405 16.82 -11.71 9.93
CA ASP A 405 16.97 -12.49 8.70
C ASP A 405 18.37 -12.34 8.10
N VAL A 406 18.94 -11.12 8.13
CA VAL A 406 20.33 -10.86 7.73
C VAL A 406 21.32 -11.60 8.64
N ARG A 407 21.14 -11.55 9.97
CA ARG A 407 22.02 -12.29 10.91
C ARG A 407 21.91 -13.79 10.72
N ALA A 408 20.72 -14.34 10.52
CA ALA A 408 20.53 -15.77 10.28
C ALA A 408 21.24 -16.21 8.99
N ARG A 409 21.12 -15.44 7.90
CA ARG A 409 21.85 -15.72 6.64
C ARG A 409 23.36 -15.60 6.81
N ALA A 410 23.83 -14.60 7.55
CA ALA A 410 25.26 -14.44 7.83
C ALA A 410 25.81 -15.59 8.68
N ALA A 411 25.03 -16.10 9.65
CA ALA A 411 25.39 -17.28 10.43
C ALA A 411 25.48 -18.54 9.56
N LEU A 412 24.48 -18.77 8.69
CA LEU A 412 24.51 -19.88 7.73
C LEU A 412 25.71 -19.84 6.79
N ALA A 413 26.09 -18.64 6.33
CA ALA A 413 27.23 -18.45 5.43
C ALA A 413 28.59 -18.80 6.06
N GLN A 414 28.67 -19.00 7.39
CA GLN A 414 29.88 -19.49 8.05
C GLN A 414 30.11 -20.99 7.85
N LEU A 415 29.09 -21.71 7.39
CA LEU A 415 29.10 -23.15 7.17
C LEU A 415 29.13 -23.46 5.65
N PRO A 416 29.94 -24.44 5.21
CA PRO A 416 29.95 -24.86 3.81
C PRO A 416 28.56 -25.39 3.37
N PRO A 417 28.09 -25.11 2.14
CA PRO A 417 26.74 -25.52 1.71
C PRO A 417 26.48 -27.03 1.74
N ASP A 418 27.51 -27.84 1.52
CA ASP A 418 27.46 -29.31 1.49
C ASP A 418 27.08 -29.93 2.85
N VAL A 419 27.27 -29.21 3.96
CA VAL A 419 26.89 -29.71 5.29
C VAL A 419 25.38 -29.82 5.46
N PHE A 420 24.59 -29.11 4.65
CA PHE A 420 23.11 -29.12 4.71
C PHE A 420 22.49 -30.19 3.81
N THR A 421 23.26 -31.19 3.37
CA THR A 421 22.76 -32.34 2.61
C THR A 421 22.10 -33.40 3.51
N THR A 422 22.59 -33.55 4.75
CA THR A 422 22.01 -34.48 5.74
C THR A 422 21.95 -33.84 7.13
N PRO A 423 20.97 -34.22 7.98
CA PRO A 423 20.87 -33.70 9.35
C PRO A 423 22.12 -33.95 10.21
N SER A 424 22.80 -35.08 10.02
CA SER A 424 23.99 -35.47 10.79
C SER A 424 25.22 -34.63 10.46
N LEU A 425 25.46 -34.34 9.17
CA LEU A 425 26.52 -33.45 8.73
C LEU A 425 26.31 -32.04 9.25
N ALA A 426 25.09 -31.51 9.12
CA ALA A 426 24.74 -30.19 9.63
C ALA A 426 24.99 -30.08 11.14
N ARG A 427 24.55 -31.08 11.91
CA ARG A 427 24.74 -31.13 13.37
C ARG A 427 26.22 -31.14 13.77
N THR A 428 27.03 -31.92 13.05
CA THR A 428 28.47 -32.03 13.30
C THR A 428 29.17 -30.70 13.00
N ALA A 429 28.84 -30.07 11.86
CA ALA A 429 29.42 -28.79 11.48
C ALA A 429 29.03 -27.65 12.44
N ILE A 430 27.75 -27.59 12.85
CA ILE A 430 27.24 -26.61 13.82
C ILE A 430 27.96 -26.76 15.17
N SER A 431 28.06 -28.00 15.68
CA SER A 431 28.69 -28.27 16.97
C SER A 431 30.19 -28.00 16.93
N GLY A 432 30.88 -28.40 15.86
CA GLY A 432 32.32 -28.18 15.67
C GLY A 432 32.73 -26.71 15.56
N ARG A 433 31.79 -25.82 15.21
CA ARG A 433 31.98 -24.36 15.17
C ARG A 433 31.50 -23.64 16.43
N GLY A 434 31.00 -24.36 17.44
CA GLY A 434 30.44 -23.76 18.66
C GLY A 434 29.15 -22.97 18.41
N LEU A 435 28.44 -23.28 17.32
CA LEU A 435 27.20 -22.59 16.92
C LEU A 435 25.95 -23.34 17.41
N ALA A 436 26.07 -24.32 18.30
CA ALA A 436 24.92 -25.10 18.75
C ALA A 436 24.00 -24.29 19.69
N LEU A 437 22.69 -24.36 19.46
CA LEU A 437 21.70 -23.87 20.41
C LEU A 437 21.74 -24.68 21.72
N PRO A 438 21.29 -24.08 22.84
CA PRO A 438 21.19 -24.80 24.11
C PRO A 438 20.32 -26.05 24.01
N PRO A 439 20.61 -27.11 24.77
CA PRO A 439 19.81 -28.33 24.78
C PRO A 439 18.39 -28.13 25.32
N SER A 440 18.08 -26.98 25.92
CA SER A 440 16.71 -26.60 26.31
C SER A 440 15.79 -26.29 25.13
N VAL A 441 16.34 -26.10 23.92
CA VAL A 441 15.56 -25.84 22.71
C VAL A 441 14.93 -27.15 22.22
N GLN A 442 13.60 -27.17 22.17
CA GLN A 442 12.83 -28.25 21.58
C GLN A 442 12.30 -27.81 20.21
N SER A 443 12.57 -28.61 19.18
CA SER A 443 12.18 -28.29 17.80
C SER A 443 11.93 -29.55 16.98
N ALA A 444 10.97 -29.50 16.06
CA ALA A 444 10.73 -30.60 15.12
C ALA A 444 10.23 -30.08 13.78
N LEU A 445 10.64 -30.77 12.71
CA LEU A 445 10.06 -30.66 11.38
C LEU A 445 8.86 -31.61 11.36
N GLU A 446 7.65 -31.09 11.18
CA GLU A 446 6.43 -31.89 11.32
C GLU A 446 6.01 -32.54 10.00
N ALA A 447 5.97 -31.75 8.94
CA ALA A 447 5.52 -32.22 7.63
C ALA A 447 5.97 -31.28 6.51
N ILE A 448 6.09 -31.83 5.31
CA ILE A 448 6.19 -31.10 4.05
C ILE A 448 5.05 -31.62 3.18
N GLU A 449 3.99 -30.83 3.02
CA GLU A 449 2.74 -31.25 2.36
C GLU A 449 2.50 -30.45 1.09
N PRO A 450 2.17 -31.08 -0.06
CA PRO A 450 1.74 -30.35 -1.24
C PRO A 450 0.40 -29.66 -0.97
N VAL A 451 0.29 -28.39 -1.37
CA VAL A 451 -0.95 -27.59 -1.26
C VAL A 451 -1.56 -27.30 -2.63
N SER A 452 -0.73 -27.25 -3.67
CA SER A 452 -1.14 -27.14 -5.07
C SER A 452 -0.13 -27.89 -5.95
N PRO A 453 -0.37 -28.02 -7.27
CA PRO A 453 0.62 -28.60 -8.19
C PRO A 453 1.97 -27.86 -8.21
N THR A 454 2.01 -26.61 -7.74
CA THR A 454 3.21 -25.75 -7.79
C THR A 454 3.74 -25.36 -6.41
N GLU A 455 2.97 -25.56 -5.33
CA GLU A 455 3.35 -25.16 -3.97
C GLU A 455 3.24 -26.32 -2.97
N ALA A 456 4.21 -26.40 -2.08
CA ALA A 456 4.17 -27.21 -0.85
C ALA A 456 4.34 -26.32 0.39
N VAL A 457 3.90 -26.83 1.54
CA VAL A 457 3.99 -26.16 2.84
C VAL A 457 4.79 -27.00 3.81
N VAL A 458 5.80 -26.37 4.39
CA VAL A 458 6.62 -26.92 5.47
C VAL A 458 6.06 -26.47 6.82
N SER A 459 5.66 -27.43 7.64
CA SER A 459 5.21 -27.22 9.02
C SER A 459 6.30 -27.66 9.98
N ALA A 460 6.63 -26.81 10.95
CA ALA A 460 7.65 -27.07 11.95
C ALA A 460 7.39 -26.27 13.23
N PHE A 461 8.12 -26.55 14.32
CA PHE A 461 8.16 -25.67 15.49
C PHE A 461 9.56 -25.62 16.11
N ALA A 462 9.84 -24.55 16.86
CA ALA A 462 11.00 -24.45 17.72
C ALA A 462 10.66 -23.57 18.94
N TYR A 463 11.03 -24.01 20.14
CA TYR A 463 10.78 -23.30 21.38
C TYR A 463 11.86 -23.56 22.41
N ASP A 464 12.22 -22.53 23.18
CA ASP A 464 13.15 -22.62 24.30
C ASP A 464 12.36 -22.35 25.58
N GLY A 465 12.13 -23.39 26.40
CA GLY A 465 11.41 -23.26 27.67
C GLY A 465 12.16 -22.42 28.70
N GLN A 466 13.50 -22.39 28.64
CA GLN A 466 14.35 -21.62 29.55
C GLN A 466 14.50 -20.16 29.11
N ALA A 467 14.40 -19.90 27.80
CA ALA A 467 14.34 -18.54 27.26
C ALA A 467 13.14 -18.35 26.30
N PRO A 468 11.89 -18.24 26.80
CA PRO A 468 10.69 -18.13 25.97
C PRO A 468 10.65 -16.94 25.01
N LYS A 469 11.51 -15.94 25.21
CA LYS A 469 11.66 -14.75 24.35
C LYS A 469 12.67 -14.95 23.21
N ARG A 470 13.40 -16.07 23.17
CA ARG A 470 14.35 -16.39 22.09
C ARG A 470 13.59 -16.47 20.77
N ALA A 471 13.88 -15.54 19.87
CA ALA A 471 13.32 -15.53 18.53
C ALA A 471 14.17 -16.44 17.64
N MET A 472 13.54 -17.39 16.97
CA MET A 472 14.21 -18.33 16.07
C MET A 472 13.61 -18.21 14.66
N ARG A 473 14.46 -18.39 13.66
CA ARG A 473 14.12 -18.49 12.24
C ARG A 473 14.29 -19.93 11.80
N LEU A 474 13.43 -20.37 10.89
CA LEU A 474 13.54 -21.67 10.24
C LEU A 474 14.24 -21.48 8.90
N ALA A 475 15.43 -22.06 8.75
CA ALA A 475 16.07 -22.23 7.45
C ALA A 475 15.78 -23.63 6.92
N LEU A 476 15.41 -23.72 5.64
CA LEU A 476 15.15 -24.99 4.97
C LEU A 476 16.15 -25.20 3.82
N PHE A 477 16.72 -26.39 3.78
CA PHE A 477 17.57 -26.86 2.70
C PHE A 477 16.99 -28.15 2.14
N CYS A 478 17.02 -28.33 0.81
CA CYS A 478 16.59 -29.56 0.16
C CYS A 478 17.66 -29.99 -0.84
N GLY A 479 18.21 -31.20 -0.65
CA GLY A 479 19.36 -31.67 -1.43
C GLY A 479 20.60 -30.77 -1.29
N GLY A 480 20.80 -30.14 -0.12
CA GLY A 480 21.88 -29.18 0.13
C GLY A 480 21.65 -27.76 -0.42
N GLN A 481 20.61 -27.54 -1.22
CA GLN A 481 20.27 -26.20 -1.72
C GLN A 481 19.41 -25.44 -0.72
N PHE A 482 19.75 -24.18 -0.48
CA PHE A 482 18.96 -23.30 0.37
C PHE A 482 17.63 -22.96 -0.30
N VAL A 483 16.52 -23.39 0.31
CA VAL A 483 15.15 -23.17 -0.20
C VAL A 483 14.60 -21.86 0.34
N GLY A 484 14.87 -21.53 1.61
CA GLY A 484 14.50 -20.24 2.16
C GLY A 484 14.54 -20.16 3.68
N LEU A 485 14.10 -19.00 4.17
CA LEU A 485 14.07 -18.64 5.59
C LEU A 485 12.66 -18.17 5.95
N ASP A 486 12.10 -18.65 7.06
CA ASP A 486 10.82 -18.17 7.58
C ASP A 486 10.87 -17.90 9.09
N ARG A 487 9.87 -17.17 9.56
CA ARG A 487 9.65 -16.81 10.96
C ARG A 487 8.43 -17.55 11.51
N PRO A 488 8.33 -17.74 12.83
CA PRO A 488 7.17 -18.41 13.39
C PRO A 488 5.93 -17.52 13.26
N ARG A 489 4.86 -18.07 12.67
CA ARG A 489 3.58 -17.38 12.44
C ARG A 489 2.41 -18.06 13.14
N ARG A 490 2.56 -19.34 13.48
CA ARG A 490 1.50 -20.19 14.04
C ARG A 490 1.62 -20.28 15.56
N MET A 491 0.49 -20.12 16.24
CA MET A 491 0.33 -20.45 17.65
C MET A 491 0.21 -21.97 17.79
N ARG A 492 0.94 -22.58 18.72
CA ARG A 492 0.92 -24.02 18.98
C ARG A 492 0.40 -24.31 20.37
N LYS A 493 -0.90 -24.04 20.57
CA LYS A 493 -1.57 -24.27 21.86
C LYS A 493 -1.61 -25.75 22.23
N ASP A 494 -1.63 -26.61 21.23
CA ASP A 494 -1.53 -28.07 21.35
C ASP A 494 -0.23 -28.53 22.04
N LEU A 495 0.87 -27.80 21.85
CA LEU A 495 2.15 -28.12 22.49
C LEU A 495 2.24 -27.62 23.93
N ALA A 496 1.36 -26.71 24.37
CA ALA A 496 1.48 -26.03 25.66
C ALA A 496 1.36 -26.95 26.88
N ALA A 497 0.79 -28.15 26.71
CA ALA A 497 0.68 -29.17 27.76
C ALA A 497 1.92 -30.08 27.85
N ARG A 498 2.87 -30.01 26.91
CA ARG A 498 4.08 -30.83 26.91
C ARG A 498 5.15 -30.24 27.86
N PRO A 499 5.95 -31.09 28.53
CA PRO A 499 7.06 -30.63 29.37
C PRO A 499 8.04 -29.74 28.59
N GLY A 500 8.42 -28.59 29.16
CA GLY A 500 9.32 -27.61 28.52
C GLY A 500 8.65 -26.70 27.49
N PHE A 501 7.33 -26.82 27.29
CA PHE A 501 6.50 -25.91 26.48
C PHE A 501 5.63 -24.97 27.32
N GLU A 502 5.93 -24.83 28.60
CA GLU A 502 5.19 -23.96 29.51
C GLU A 502 5.21 -22.52 28.97
N GLY A 503 4.02 -21.92 28.82
CA GLY A 503 3.87 -20.56 28.29
C GLY A 503 3.95 -20.44 26.75
N SER A 504 4.24 -21.52 26.01
CA SER A 504 4.27 -21.53 24.55
C SER A 504 2.91 -21.17 23.92
N GLY A 505 1.80 -21.49 24.59
CA GLY A 505 0.43 -21.20 24.13
C GLY A 505 0.09 -19.71 23.98
N LYS A 506 0.96 -18.80 24.45
CA LYS A 506 0.85 -17.34 24.25
C LYS A 506 1.82 -16.80 23.20
N ARG A 507 2.57 -17.67 22.52
CA ARG A 507 3.62 -17.30 21.56
C ARG A 507 3.44 -18.03 20.24
N ARG A 508 3.88 -17.36 19.17
CA ARG A 508 4.03 -17.98 17.85
C ARG A 508 5.37 -18.69 17.84
N ILE A 509 5.32 -20.02 17.84
CA ILE A 509 6.49 -20.91 17.83
C ILE A 509 6.46 -21.88 16.64
N GLY A 510 5.31 -21.95 15.94
CA GLY A 510 5.13 -22.78 14.77
C GLY A 510 5.44 -22.02 13.48
N TYR A 511 6.14 -22.69 12.58
CA TYR A 511 6.45 -22.25 11.23
C TYR A 511 5.44 -22.85 10.25
N ARG A 512 5.18 -22.10 9.17
CA ARG A 512 4.36 -22.56 8.05
C ARG A 512 4.89 -21.90 6.77
N MET A 513 5.99 -22.45 6.28
CA MET A 513 6.74 -21.90 5.16
C MET A 513 6.21 -22.47 3.85
N ARG A 514 5.89 -21.61 2.88
CA ARG A 514 5.55 -22.04 1.51
C ARG A 514 6.81 -22.16 0.67
N ILE A 515 6.89 -23.24 -0.10
CA ILE A 515 8.00 -23.56 -0.99
C ILE A 515 7.46 -24.03 -2.34
N PRO A 516 8.22 -23.91 -3.44
CA PRO A 516 7.88 -24.58 -4.69
C PRO A 516 7.76 -26.09 -4.45
N ALA A 517 6.73 -26.72 -5.01
CA ALA A 517 6.51 -28.17 -4.82
C ALA A 517 7.70 -29.01 -5.32
N GLU A 518 8.39 -28.54 -6.35
CA GLU A 518 9.60 -29.16 -6.92
C GLU A 518 10.88 -28.92 -6.10
N ALA A 519 10.86 -28.00 -5.12
CA ALA A 519 12.06 -27.65 -4.36
C ALA A 519 12.53 -28.82 -3.48
N CYS A 520 11.58 -29.53 -2.86
CA CYS A 520 11.81 -30.66 -1.97
C CYS A 520 11.02 -31.86 -2.48
N SER A 521 11.70 -32.85 -3.03
CA SER A 521 11.13 -34.12 -3.50
C SER A 521 11.60 -35.27 -2.60
N ALA A 522 11.00 -36.46 -2.77
CA ALA A 522 11.43 -37.66 -2.04
C ALA A 522 12.93 -37.98 -2.20
N GLU A 523 13.52 -37.59 -3.33
CA GLU A 523 14.95 -37.77 -3.64
C GLU A 523 15.85 -36.67 -3.04
N ARG A 524 15.28 -35.51 -2.69
CA ARG A 524 16.01 -34.37 -2.11
C ARG A 524 15.70 -34.28 -0.62
N ALA A 525 16.52 -34.95 0.19
CA ALA A 525 16.39 -34.92 1.64
C ALA A 525 16.31 -33.48 2.18
N ALA A 526 15.31 -33.22 3.02
CA ALA A 526 15.09 -31.93 3.64
C ALA A 526 15.89 -31.82 4.95
N VAL A 527 16.62 -30.73 5.10
CA VAL A 527 17.31 -30.35 6.34
C VAL A 527 16.73 -29.01 6.80
N ALA A 528 16.09 -29.04 7.96
CA ALA A 528 15.52 -27.86 8.59
C ALA A 528 16.39 -27.45 9.79
N VAL A 529 16.68 -26.14 9.90
CA VAL A 529 17.55 -25.60 10.94
C VAL A 529 16.86 -24.41 11.62
N ALA A 530 16.69 -24.47 12.95
CA ALA A 530 16.30 -23.33 13.75
C ALA A 530 17.53 -22.48 14.05
N ILE A 531 17.44 -21.17 13.86
CA ILE A 531 18.55 -20.22 14.03
C ILE A 531 18.07 -19.06 14.89
N ASP A 532 18.76 -18.76 15.98
CA ASP A 532 18.38 -17.64 16.83
C ASP A 532 19.00 -16.29 16.41
N GLY A 533 18.73 -15.26 17.21
CA GLY A 533 19.27 -13.92 16.97
C GLY A 533 20.79 -13.83 17.05
N ASP A 534 21.47 -14.74 17.75
CA ASP A 534 22.93 -14.74 17.90
C ASP A 534 23.63 -15.65 16.90
N GLY A 535 22.87 -16.29 16.01
CA GLY A 535 23.38 -17.20 15.00
C GLY A 535 23.59 -18.62 15.50
N LEU A 536 23.13 -18.94 16.70
CA LEU A 536 23.13 -20.30 17.21
C LEU A 536 22.05 -21.11 16.51
N MET A 537 22.34 -22.38 16.23
CA MET A 537 21.58 -23.26 15.37
C MET A 537 21.22 -24.59 16.05
N ALA A 538 20.04 -25.12 15.72
CA ALA A 538 19.63 -26.49 16.01
C ALA A 538 19.05 -27.13 14.76
N VAL A 539 19.50 -28.33 14.41
CA VAL A 539 18.90 -29.10 13.33
C VAL A 539 17.59 -29.69 13.85
N LEU A 540 16.49 -29.46 13.13
CA LEU A 540 15.18 -30.00 13.46
C LEU A 540 15.14 -31.48 13.09
N GLU A 541 14.59 -32.28 13.99
CA GLU A 541 14.40 -33.70 13.74
C GLU A 541 13.10 -33.92 12.95
N PRO A 542 13.09 -34.86 11.99
CA PRO A 542 11.84 -35.36 11.44
C PRO A 542 11.01 -35.97 12.58
N PRO A 543 9.67 -36.03 12.46
CA PRO A 543 8.87 -36.68 13.48
C PRO A 543 9.34 -38.12 13.60
N PRO A 544 9.42 -38.71 14.81
CA PRO A 544 9.59 -40.15 14.91
C PRO A 544 8.50 -40.82 14.06
N ALA A 545 8.88 -41.78 13.22
CA ALA A 545 7.90 -42.56 12.46
C ALA A 545 6.89 -43.15 13.45
N LEU A 546 5.63 -42.74 13.30
CA LEU A 546 4.51 -43.26 14.09
C LEU A 546 4.15 -44.68 13.64
#